data_AF-A0A0D3A6Y3-F1
#
_entry.id   AF-A0A0D3A6Y3-F1
#
_cell.length_a   1.000
_cell.length_b   1.000
_cell.length_c   1.000
_cell.angle_alpha   90.00
_cell.angle_beta   90.00
_cell.angle_gamma   90.00
#
_symmetry.space_group_name_H-M   'P 1'
#
loop_
_entity.id
_entity.type
_entity.pdbx_description
1 polymer ?
#
loop_
_entity_poly.entity_id
_entity_poly.type
_entity_poly.pdbx_seq_one_letter_code
_entity_poly.pdbx_strand_id
1 'polypeptide(L)'
;MALQAAPLVSSAFSVRKDGKLNASSSSFKDSSLFGASITEHGSSSLRFKRELSVRNVAIRAQTAATSSPSITKSSVDGKKTLRKGNVVVTGASSGLGLATAKALAETGKWHVIMACRDFLKAERAAKSAGMPKDSYTVMHLDLASLDSVRQFVDNFRRSEMPLDVLVCNAAVYFPTAKEPTYSAEGFELSVATNHLGHFLLSRLLLDDLKKSDYPSKRLIIVGSITVPNLKFRGL
;
A
#
# COMPACT_ATOMS: atom_id res chain seq x y z
N MET A 1 15.73 54.46 -8.94
CA MET A 1 15.86 54.49 -10.41
C MET A 1 15.42 53.14 -10.95
N ALA A 2 14.41 53.16 -11.83
CA ALA A 2 13.90 52.15 -12.77
C ALA A 2 13.96 50.65 -12.38
N LEU A 3 12.85 49.95 -12.04
CA LEU A 3 11.75 49.47 -12.91
C LEU A 3 12.20 48.86 -14.25
N GLN A 4 12.08 47.53 -14.38
CA GLN A 4 11.60 46.95 -15.65
C GLN A 4 10.89 45.61 -15.44
N ALA A 5 9.67 45.56 -15.96
CA ALA A 5 8.77 44.42 -16.03
C ALA A 5 8.82 43.78 -17.43
N ALA A 6 8.53 42.47 -17.45
CA ALA A 6 7.98 41.55 -18.47
C ALA A 6 7.92 41.93 -19.99
N PRO A 7 7.86 40.92 -20.90
CA PRO A 7 6.55 40.33 -21.20
C PRO A 7 6.51 38.80 -21.42
N LEU A 8 5.29 38.27 -21.25
CA LEU A 8 4.77 36.98 -21.71
C LEU A 8 4.64 36.95 -23.24
N VAL A 9 4.90 35.79 -23.88
CA VAL A 9 4.21 35.38 -25.11
C VAL A 9 3.95 33.87 -25.09
N SER A 10 2.69 33.53 -25.36
CA SER A 10 2.12 32.21 -25.61
C SER A 10 2.22 31.85 -27.09
N SER A 11 2.38 30.57 -27.44
CA SER A 11 1.94 30.05 -28.73
C SER A 11 1.43 28.62 -28.60
N ALA A 12 0.18 28.45 -28.99
CA ALA A 12 -0.50 27.19 -29.24
C ALA A 12 -0.44 26.92 -30.74
N PHE A 13 -0.25 25.67 -31.18
CA PHE A 13 -0.84 25.15 -32.42
C PHE A 13 -0.88 23.62 -32.41
N SER A 14 -1.76 23.06 -33.24
CA SER A 14 -2.57 21.88 -32.98
C SER A 14 -2.48 20.81 -34.09
N VAL A 15 -3.13 19.66 -33.81
CA VAL A 15 -3.71 18.64 -34.71
C VAL A 15 -2.79 17.57 -35.32
N ARG A 16 -3.10 16.30 -35.03
CA ARG A 16 -3.45 15.30 -36.06
C ARG A 16 -4.48 14.29 -35.54
N LYS A 17 -5.51 14.09 -36.37
CA LYS A 17 -6.71 13.26 -36.23
C LYS A 17 -6.75 12.42 -37.51
N ASP A 18 -6.75 11.11 -37.39
CA ASP A 18 -7.15 10.12 -38.39
C ASP A 18 -7.83 9.00 -37.57
N GLY A 19 -8.91 8.34 -37.93
CA GLY A 19 -9.58 8.13 -39.22
C GLY A 19 -10.17 6.70 -39.13
N LYS A 20 -11.49 6.58 -39.19
CA LYS A 20 -12.27 5.35 -38.99
C LYS A 20 -12.60 4.73 -40.35
N LEU A 21 -12.36 3.43 -40.57
CA LEU A 21 -13.00 2.65 -41.65
C LEU A 21 -13.21 1.18 -41.25
N ASN A 22 -14.27 0.60 -41.83
CA ASN A 22 -14.98 -0.62 -41.45
C ASN A 22 -14.59 -1.86 -42.27
N ALA A 23 -14.90 -3.04 -41.71
CA ALA A 23 -15.46 -4.27 -42.31
C ALA A 23 -14.74 -5.02 -43.46
N SER A 24 -14.48 -6.32 -43.22
CA SER A 24 -14.73 -7.47 -44.13
C SER A 24 -14.13 -8.75 -43.49
N SER A 25 -14.96 -9.69 -43.04
CA SER A 25 -15.28 -10.97 -43.71
C SER A 25 -14.06 -11.85 -44.06
N SER A 26 -13.86 -12.93 -43.31
CA SER A 26 -13.48 -14.22 -43.90
C SER A 26 -13.83 -15.39 -42.97
N SER A 27 -14.54 -16.33 -43.58
CA SER A 27 -14.90 -17.65 -43.10
C SER A 27 -13.72 -18.60 -43.31
N PHE A 28 -13.37 -19.42 -42.32
CA PHE A 28 -12.67 -20.69 -42.53
C PHE A 28 -13.03 -21.73 -41.46
N LYS A 29 -13.94 -22.61 -41.90
CA LYS A 29 -14.05 -24.07 -41.70
C LYS A 29 -13.57 -24.75 -40.41
N ASP A 30 -14.52 -25.52 -39.89
CA ASP A 30 -14.43 -26.77 -39.13
C ASP A 30 -13.23 -27.68 -39.42
N SER A 31 -12.76 -28.32 -38.36
CA SER A 31 -12.53 -29.77 -38.35
C SER A 31 -12.83 -30.34 -36.97
N SER A 32 -13.98 -31.02 -36.90
CA SER A 32 -14.39 -31.98 -35.87
C SER A 32 -13.38 -33.13 -35.72
N LEU A 33 -13.30 -33.75 -34.54
CA LEU A 33 -13.21 -35.22 -34.41
C LEU A 33 -13.46 -35.69 -32.96
N PHE A 34 -14.43 -36.61 -32.84
CA PHE A 34 -14.92 -37.38 -31.67
C PHE A 34 -15.80 -36.61 -30.66
N GLY A 35 -17.12 -36.84 -30.52
CA GLY A 35 -17.92 -38.07 -30.68
C GLY A 35 -17.70 -38.96 -29.44
N ALA A 36 -18.63 -39.16 -28.51
CA ALA A 36 -20.05 -39.45 -28.68
C ALA A 36 -20.92 -38.94 -27.52
N SER A 37 -22.16 -38.61 -27.86
CA SER A 37 -23.32 -38.43 -26.99
C SER A 37 -24.10 -39.75 -26.94
N ILE A 38 -24.58 -40.18 -25.77
CA ILE A 38 -25.83 -40.95 -25.64
C ILE A 38 -26.59 -40.46 -24.40
N THR A 39 -27.87 -40.24 -24.64
CA THR A 39 -28.92 -39.61 -23.84
C THR A 39 -29.64 -40.56 -22.88
N GLU A 40 -30.22 -39.92 -21.85
CA GLU A 40 -31.53 -40.17 -21.20
C GLU A 40 -31.83 -41.31 -20.20
N HIS A 41 -32.44 -40.82 -19.10
CA HIS A 41 -33.53 -41.34 -18.25
C HIS A 41 -33.41 -42.70 -17.54
N GLY A 42 -33.52 -42.64 -16.20
CA GLY A 42 -33.84 -43.79 -15.36
C GLY A 42 -33.93 -43.44 -13.87
N SER A 43 -35.12 -43.04 -13.43
CA SER A 43 -35.50 -42.99 -12.00
C SER A 43 -35.42 -44.39 -11.40
N SER A 44 -34.66 -44.58 -10.31
CA SER A 44 -34.92 -45.67 -9.37
C SER A 44 -34.39 -45.32 -7.99
N SER A 45 -35.31 -45.28 -7.03
CA SER A 45 -35.02 -45.13 -5.61
C SER A 45 -34.41 -46.43 -5.09
N LEU A 46 -33.26 -46.36 -4.44
CA LEU A 46 -32.80 -47.42 -3.56
C LEU A 46 -32.46 -46.83 -2.19
N ARG A 47 -33.42 -47.04 -1.28
CA ARG A 47 -33.27 -46.88 0.16
C ARG A 47 -32.20 -47.85 0.64
N PHE A 48 -31.09 -47.35 1.14
CA PHE A 48 -30.20 -48.14 1.98
C PHE A 48 -30.26 -47.58 3.41
N LYS A 49 -30.97 -48.31 4.27
CA LYS A 49 -30.93 -48.12 5.73
C LYS A 49 -29.49 -48.34 6.19
N ARG A 50 -28.94 -47.39 6.95
CA ARG A 50 -27.83 -47.68 7.85
C ARG A 50 -28.13 -47.10 9.22
N GLU A 51 -28.21 -48.02 10.17
CA GLU A 51 -28.53 -47.81 11.57
C GLU A 51 -27.54 -46.85 12.25
N LEU A 52 -28.10 -45.97 13.07
CA LEU A 52 -27.37 -45.15 14.03
C LEU A 52 -26.89 -46.06 15.18
N SER A 53 -25.59 -46.36 15.21
CA SER A 53 -24.92 -46.78 16.44
C SER A 53 -24.46 -45.52 17.18
N VAL A 54 -25.24 -45.10 18.17
CA VAL A 54 -24.89 -44.01 19.08
C VAL A 54 -23.78 -44.52 20.01
N ARG A 55 -22.53 -44.18 19.70
CA ARG A 55 -21.43 -44.26 20.66
C ARG A 55 -21.43 -42.97 21.46
N ASN A 56 -21.87 -43.04 22.71
CA ASN A 56 -21.64 -41.99 23.71
C ASN A 56 -20.14 -41.89 23.98
N VAL A 57 -19.44 -41.04 23.22
CA VAL A 57 -18.08 -40.63 23.54
C VAL A 57 -18.18 -39.34 24.33
N ALA A 58 -17.85 -39.41 25.62
CA ALA A 58 -17.71 -38.24 26.46
C ALA A 58 -16.56 -37.37 25.92
N ILE A 59 -16.90 -36.24 25.32
CA ILE A 59 -15.91 -35.24 24.90
C ILE A 59 -15.43 -34.54 26.16
N ARG A 60 -14.25 -34.96 26.64
CA ARG A 60 -13.53 -34.27 27.70
C ARG A 60 -12.97 -32.97 27.11
N ALA A 61 -13.54 -31.83 27.49
CA ALA A 61 -12.97 -30.52 27.16
C ALA A 61 -11.57 -30.43 27.80
N GLN A 62 -10.53 -30.47 26.98
CA GLN A 62 -9.18 -30.16 27.42
C GLN A 62 -8.99 -28.65 27.32
N THR A 63 -8.96 -27.97 28.47
CA THR A 63 -8.46 -26.61 28.60
C THR A 63 -6.96 -26.63 28.39
N ALA A 64 -6.51 -26.52 27.13
CA ALA A 64 -5.13 -26.18 26.85
C ALA A 64 -4.90 -24.74 27.31
N ALA A 65 -4.21 -24.57 28.44
CA ALA A 65 -3.68 -23.27 28.85
C ALA A 65 -2.64 -22.85 27.80
N THR A 66 -3.05 -22.05 26.82
CA THR A 66 -2.11 -21.29 25.99
C THR A 66 -1.43 -20.29 26.91
N SER A 67 -0.17 -20.55 27.26
CA SER A 67 0.70 -19.54 27.83
C SER A 67 0.73 -18.36 26.85
N SER A 68 0.34 -17.18 27.32
CA SER A 68 0.55 -15.93 26.61
C SER A 68 2.01 -15.90 26.13
N PRO A 69 2.28 -15.54 24.86
CA PRO A 69 3.66 -15.40 24.42
C PRO A 69 4.32 -14.35 25.31
N SER A 70 5.24 -14.81 26.15
CA SER A 70 6.09 -13.94 26.94
C SER A 70 6.83 -13.04 25.96
N ILE A 71 6.63 -11.73 26.10
CA ILE A 71 7.48 -10.72 25.46
C ILE A 71 8.89 -10.99 25.96
N THR A 72 9.67 -11.74 25.19
CA THR A 72 11.10 -11.86 25.43
C THR A 72 11.63 -10.45 25.20
N LYS A 73 12.00 -9.75 26.29
CA LYS A 73 12.85 -8.57 26.17
C LYS A 73 14.11 -9.08 25.50
N SER A 74 14.21 -8.91 24.18
CA SER A 74 15.46 -9.09 23.48
C SER A 74 16.44 -8.13 24.15
N SER A 75 17.35 -8.66 24.95
CA SER A 75 18.51 -7.96 25.46
C SER A 75 19.36 -7.62 24.23
N VAL A 76 19.02 -6.52 23.58
CA VAL A 76 19.80 -5.99 22.47
C VAL A 76 21.02 -5.35 23.10
N ASP A 77 22.10 -6.13 23.19
CA ASP A 77 23.45 -5.62 23.39
C ASP A 77 23.92 -4.93 22.09
N GLY A 78 23.11 -3.97 21.63
CA GLY A 78 23.31 -3.23 20.41
C GLY A 78 24.14 -2.01 20.73
N LYS A 79 25.21 -1.80 19.95
CA LYS A 79 25.95 -0.54 19.89
C LYS A 79 24.96 0.62 19.99
N LYS A 80 25.00 1.38 21.08
CA LYS A 80 24.18 2.58 21.23
C LYS A 80 24.66 3.59 20.18
N THR A 81 23.90 3.76 19.12
CA THR A 81 24.19 4.79 18.11
C THR A 81 23.96 6.15 18.76
N LEU A 82 24.94 7.04 18.71
CA LEU A 82 24.82 8.40 19.28
C LEU A 82 24.03 9.37 18.37
N ARG A 83 23.64 8.94 17.16
CA ARG A 83 22.87 9.75 16.21
C ARG A 83 21.35 9.68 16.46
N LYS A 84 20.62 10.65 15.91
CA LYS A 84 19.17 10.55 15.72
C LYS A 84 18.84 9.38 14.78
N GLY A 85 17.73 8.70 15.03
CA GLY A 85 17.18 7.70 14.11
C GLY A 85 16.43 8.37 12.98
N ASN A 86 16.46 7.81 11.77
CA ASN A 86 15.70 8.30 10.62
C ASN A 86 14.48 7.41 10.37
N VAL A 87 13.32 8.06 10.24
CA VAL A 87 12.05 7.38 10.03
C VAL A 87 11.34 7.93 8.81
N VAL A 88 11.06 7.06 7.84
CA VAL A 88 10.21 7.39 6.70
C VAL A 88 8.75 7.14 7.08
N VAL A 89 7.92 8.18 7.00
CA VAL A 89 6.47 8.07 7.22
C VAL A 89 5.75 8.44 5.92
N THR A 90 5.08 7.47 5.33
CA THR A 90 4.23 7.69 4.15
C THR A 90 2.93 8.37 4.55
N GLY A 91 2.48 9.34 3.75
CA GLY A 91 1.21 10.05 4.01
C GLY A 91 1.27 10.94 5.25
N ALA A 92 2.44 11.51 5.56
CA ALA A 92 2.68 12.31 6.75
C ALA A 92 2.08 13.74 6.70
N SER A 93 1.34 14.11 5.65
CA SER A 93 0.76 15.47 5.50
C SER A 93 -0.60 15.66 6.19
N SER A 94 -1.19 14.61 6.75
CA SER A 94 -2.49 14.68 7.43
C SER A 94 -2.75 13.48 8.34
N GLY A 95 -3.78 13.57 9.19
CA GLY A 95 -4.33 12.44 9.95
C GLY A 95 -3.29 11.73 10.83
N LEU A 96 -3.37 10.39 10.88
CA LEU A 96 -2.49 9.55 11.69
C LEU A 96 -1.01 9.70 11.31
N GLY A 97 -0.71 9.85 10.02
CA GLY A 97 0.66 10.03 9.53
C GLY A 97 1.29 11.33 10.06
N LEU A 98 0.56 12.45 10.03
CA LEU A 98 1.04 13.71 10.57
C LEU A 98 1.19 13.65 12.10
N ALA A 99 0.23 13.06 12.80
CA ALA A 99 0.32 12.89 14.25
C ALA A 99 1.53 12.03 14.66
N THR A 100 1.80 10.97 13.89
CA THR A 100 2.96 10.10 14.08
C THR A 100 4.27 10.85 13.81
N ALA A 101 4.35 11.59 12.70
CA ALA A 101 5.50 12.42 12.36
C ALA A 101 5.80 13.45 13.47
N LYS A 102 4.76 14.16 13.94
CA LYS A 102 4.88 15.12 15.04
C LYS A 102 5.40 14.46 16.32
N ALA A 103 4.76 13.38 16.76
CA ALA A 103 5.13 12.71 18.00
C ALA A 103 6.57 12.20 17.97
N LEU A 104 7.03 11.67 16.83
CA LEU A 104 8.43 11.23 16.65
C LEU A 104 9.40 12.40 16.69
N ALA A 105 9.09 13.49 15.99
CA ALA A 105 9.89 14.71 15.97
C ALA A 105 10.06 15.34 17.36
N GLU A 106 8.99 15.42 18.15
CA GLU A 106 8.99 16.00 19.51
C GLU A 106 9.90 15.26 20.49
N THR A 107 10.18 13.98 20.25
CA THR A 107 11.12 13.23 21.11
C THR A 107 12.56 13.73 21.02
N GLY A 108 12.91 14.46 19.95
CA GLY A 108 14.29 14.87 19.62
C GLY A 108 15.21 13.71 19.19
N LYS A 109 14.75 12.45 19.29
CA LYS A 109 15.52 11.24 18.94
C LYS A 109 15.39 10.84 17.48
N TRP A 110 14.37 11.35 16.79
CA TRP A 110 14.07 10.99 15.41
C TRP A 110 14.15 12.19 14.48
N HIS A 111 14.67 11.96 13.27
CA HIS A 111 14.48 12.82 12.13
C HIS A 111 13.46 12.15 11.19
N VAL A 112 12.40 12.88 10.84
CA VAL A 112 11.25 12.33 10.11
C VAL A 112 11.32 12.70 8.64
N ILE A 113 11.39 11.69 7.78
CA ILE A 113 11.23 11.87 6.34
C ILE A 113 9.73 11.78 6.04
N MET A 114 9.11 12.93 5.82
CA MET A 114 7.70 13.06 5.48
C MET A 114 7.50 12.75 4.00
N ALA A 115 7.24 11.49 3.67
CA ALA A 115 7.04 11.03 2.31
C ALA A 115 5.59 11.32 1.85
N CYS A 116 5.42 12.36 1.05
CA CYS A 116 4.10 12.91 0.69
C CYS A 116 4.01 13.26 -0.79
N ARG A 117 2.82 13.15 -1.37
CA ARG A 117 2.55 13.53 -2.77
C ARG A 117 2.62 15.05 -3.00
N ASP A 118 2.13 15.84 -2.06
CA ASP A 118 2.14 17.30 -2.15
C ASP A 118 3.13 17.88 -1.15
N PHE A 119 4.26 18.37 -1.66
CA PHE A 119 5.33 18.97 -0.88
C PHE A 119 4.86 20.18 -0.08
N LEU A 120 4.15 21.11 -0.72
CA LEU A 120 3.71 22.36 -0.09
C LEU A 120 2.67 22.11 0.99
N LYS A 121 1.77 21.13 0.78
CA LYS A 121 0.80 20.71 1.78
C LYS A 121 1.50 20.09 2.99
N ALA A 122 2.48 19.22 2.77
CA ALA A 122 3.23 18.56 3.85
C ALA A 122 4.02 19.58 4.69
N GLU A 123 4.71 20.51 4.05
CA GLU A 123 5.46 21.57 4.73
C GLU A 123 4.55 22.46 5.59
N ARG A 124 3.41 22.89 5.02
CA ARG A 124 2.40 23.65 5.76
C ARG A 124 1.85 22.85 6.94
N ALA A 125 1.54 21.57 6.75
CA ALA A 125 1.02 20.71 7.80
C ALA A 125 2.01 20.54 8.95
N ALA A 126 3.30 20.32 8.67
CA ALA A 126 4.35 20.21 9.68
C ALA A 126 4.52 21.51 10.47
N LYS A 127 4.54 22.66 9.77
CA LYS A 127 4.60 23.98 10.40
C LYS A 127 3.39 24.26 11.29
N SER A 128 2.18 24.01 10.79
CA SER A 128 0.94 24.19 11.56
C SER A 128 0.84 23.24 12.74
N ALA A 129 1.44 22.04 12.65
CA ALA A 129 1.50 21.08 13.73
C ALA A 129 2.53 21.45 14.83
N GLY A 130 3.40 22.44 14.58
CA GLY A 130 4.44 22.89 15.51
C GLY A 130 5.71 22.04 15.49
N MET A 131 5.96 21.30 14.40
CA MET A 131 7.17 20.47 14.29
C MET A 131 8.42 21.36 14.14
N PRO A 132 9.51 21.10 14.89
CA PRO A 132 10.77 21.82 14.71
C PRO A 132 11.30 21.68 13.29
N LYS A 133 11.76 22.78 12.66
CA LYS A 133 12.17 22.77 11.24
C LYS A 133 13.26 21.72 10.92
N ASP A 134 14.19 21.50 11.84
CA ASP A 134 15.32 20.55 11.63
C ASP A 134 14.98 19.11 12.07
N SER A 135 13.73 18.85 12.48
CA SER A 135 13.27 17.53 12.89
C SER A 135 12.66 16.71 11.75
N TYR A 136 12.45 17.31 10.58
CA TYR A 136 11.86 16.61 9.44
C TYR A 136 12.43 17.09 8.11
N THR A 137 12.29 16.25 7.10
CA THR A 137 12.51 16.58 5.69
C THR A 137 11.31 16.10 4.90
N VAL A 138 10.73 16.97 4.06
CA VAL A 138 9.66 16.56 3.14
C VAL A 138 10.27 16.01 1.87
N MET A 139 9.81 14.83 1.44
CA MET A 139 10.25 14.20 0.19
C MET A 139 9.02 13.78 -0.62
N HIS A 140 9.07 14.03 -1.94
CA HIS A 140 7.97 13.68 -2.83
C HIS A 140 7.81 12.17 -2.97
N LEU A 141 6.60 11.67 -2.72
CA LEU A 141 6.22 10.28 -2.95
C LEU A 141 4.74 10.21 -3.34
N ASP A 142 4.47 9.81 -4.58
CA ASP A 142 3.16 9.35 -5.01
C ASP A 142 3.15 7.82 -5.10
N LEU A 143 2.42 7.17 -4.18
CA LEU A 143 2.31 5.71 -4.14
C LEU A 143 1.45 5.14 -5.27
N ALA A 144 0.64 5.98 -5.93
CA ALA A 144 -0.12 5.57 -7.10
C ALA A 144 0.76 5.46 -8.36
N SER A 145 2.03 5.89 -8.33
CA SER A 145 2.98 5.75 -9.44
C SER A 145 4.20 4.95 -9.01
N LEU A 146 4.44 3.80 -9.65
CA LEU A 146 5.59 2.96 -9.31
C LEU A 146 6.92 3.64 -9.66
N ASP A 147 6.93 4.51 -10.67
CA ASP A 147 8.08 5.33 -11.01
C ASP A 147 8.32 6.42 -9.96
N SER A 148 7.28 7.04 -9.41
CA SER A 148 7.46 7.95 -8.27
C SER A 148 8.02 7.23 -7.05
N VAL A 149 7.66 5.96 -6.81
CA VAL A 149 8.24 5.15 -5.72
C VAL A 149 9.74 4.94 -5.93
N ARG A 150 10.16 4.58 -7.15
CA ARG A 150 11.59 4.42 -7.48
C ARG A 150 12.36 5.72 -7.31
N GLN A 151 11.82 6.83 -7.81
CA GLN A 151 12.44 8.15 -7.68
C GLN A 151 12.56 8.57 -6.21
N PHE A 152 11.55 8.30 -5.37
CA PHE A 152 11.63 8.54 -3.94
C PHE A 152 12.80 7.76 -3.31
N VAL A 153 12.94 6.47 -3.62
CA VAL A 153 14.03 5.64 -3.08
C VAL A 153 15.39 6.18 -3.52
N ASP A 154 15.54 6.57 -4.78
CA ASP A 154 16.78 7.15 -5.29
C ASP A 154 17.11 8.47 -4.59
N ASN A 155 16.12 9.35 -4.43
CA ASN A 155 16.30 10.62 -3.73
C ASN A 155 16.63 10.42 -2.24
N PHE A 156 15.99 9.46 -1.58
CA PHE A 156 16.30 9.08 -0.21
C PHE A 156 17.75 8.59 -0.09
N ARG A 157 18.20 7.71 -0.99
CA ARG A 157 19.60 7.23 -0.99
C ARG A 157 20.61 8.34 -1.24
N ARG A 158 20.31 9.29 -2.14
CA ARG A 158 21.15 10.47 -2.40
C ARG A 158 21.24 11.41 -1.21
N SER A 159 20.29 11.36 -0.27
CA SER A 159 20.38 12.14 0.97
C SER A 159 21.39 11.59 1.97
N GLU A 160 21.94 10.39 1.72
CA GLU A 160 22.93 9.70 2.55
C GLU A 160 22.46 9.44 4.00
N MET A 161 21.15 9.56 4.26
CA MET A 161 20.56 9.22 5.55
C MET A 161 20.33 7.70 5.66
N PRO A 162 20.82 7.01 6.71
CA PRO A 162 20.51 5.60 6.92
C PRO A 162 19.02 5.43 7.22
N LEU A 163 18.37 4.38 6.72
CA LEU A 163 16.98 4.09 7.04
C LEU A 163 16.88 3.23 8.31
N ASP A 164 16.24 3.75 9.37
CA ASP A 164 16.09 3.02 10.63
C ASP A 164 14.65 2.51 10.83
N VAL A 165 13.65 3.26 10.40
CA VAL A 165 12.24 2.84 10.48
C VAL A 165 11.48 3.24 9.21
N LEU A 166 10.63 2.33 8.71
CA LEU A 166 9.66 2.61 7.65
C LEU A 166 8.23 2.43 8.18
N VAL A 167 7.39 3.46 8.01
CA VAL A 167 5.96 3.43 8.35
C VAL A 167 5.13 3.56 7.07
N CYS A 168 4.54 2.44 6.65
CA CYS A 168 3.54 2.34 5.58
C CYS A 168 2.17 2.69 6.15
N ASN A 169 1.82 3.98 6.09
CA ASN A 169 0.61 4.57 6.67
C ASN A 169 -0.31 5.18 5.60
N ALA A 170 0.23 5.66 4.47
CA ALA A 170 -0.61 6.31 3.48
C ALA A 170 -1.73 5.38 3.00
N ALA A 171 -2.92 5.94 2.81
CA ALA A 171 -4.03 5.21 2.21
C ALA A 171 -4.98 6.18 1.53
N VAL A 172 -5.65 5.69 0.49
CA VAL A 172 -6.81 6.34 -0.14
C VAL A 172 -8.02 5.43 -0.02
N TYR A 173 -9.19 6.05 0.12
CA TYR A 173 -10.47 5.35 0.20
C TYR A 173 -11.55 6.23 -0.41
N PHE A 174 -12.28 5.70 -1.39
CA PHE A 174 -13.28 6.42 -2.17
C PHE A 174 -14.65 5.72 -2.10
N PRO A 175 -15.36 5.79 -0.96
CA PRO A 175 -16.61 5.04 -0.73
C PRO A 175 -17.78 5.49 -1.62
N THR A 176 -17.75 6.73 -2.09
CA THR A 176 -18.81 7.34 -2.90
C THR A 176 -18.49 7.32 -4.40
N ALA A 177 -17.36 6.74 -4.80
CA ALA A 177 -17.01 6.59 -6.21
C ALA A 177 -17.99 5.61 -6.88
N LYS A 178 -18.60 6.05 -7.98
CA LYS A 178 -19.51 5.21 -8.78
C LYS A 178 -18.75 4.28 -9.72
N GLU A 179 -17.59 4.72 -10.18
CA GLU A 179 -16.73 4.01 -11.12
C GLU A 179 -15.30 3.93 -10.55
N PRO A 180 -14.54 2.86 -10.85
CA PRO A 180 -13.15 2.77 -10.45
C PRO A 180 -12.30 3.83 -11.15
N THR A 181 -11.29 4.30 -10.44
CA THR A 181 -10.22 5.13 -11.00
C THR A 181 -8.94 4.32 -11.07
N TYR A 182 -8.05 4.67 -11.99
CA TYR A 182 -6.87 3.87 -12.29
C TYR A 182 -5.59 4.70 -12.20
N SER A 183 -4.49 4.04 -11.81
CA SER A 183 -3.15 4.61 -11.91
C SER A 183 -2.67 4.70 -13.36
N ALA A 184 -1.53 5.37 -13.58
CA ALA A 184 -0.92 5.46 -14.91
C ALA A 184 -0.57 4.09 -15.50
N GLU A 185 -0.26 3.12 -14.64
CA GLU A 185 0.06 1.73 -14.97
C GLU A 185 -1.19 0.84 -15.13
N GLY A 186 -2.40 1.40 -14.96
CA GLY A 186 -3.67 0.69 -15.18
C GLY A 186 -4.19 -0.13 -13.99
N PHE A 187 -3.66 0.07 -12.79
CA PHE A 187 -4.17 -0.58 -11.57
C PHE A 187 -5.29 0.26 -10.94
N GLU A 188 -6.30 -0.38 -10.32
CA GLU A 188 -7.30 0.37 -9.52
C GLU A 188 -6.58 1.19 -8.44
N LEU A 189 -6.98 2.46 -8.29
CA LEU A 189 -6.22 3.48 -7.57
C LEU A 189 -5.98 3.13 -6.08
N SER A 190 -6.98 2.52 -5.43
CA SER A 190 -6.87 2.10 -4.03
C SER A 190 -5.89 0.94 -3.87
N VAL A 191 -5.94 -0.06 -4.75
CA VAL A 191 -4.96 -1.17 -4.79
C VAL A 191 -3.56 -0.65 -5.13
N ALA A 192 -3.45 0.24 -6.12
CA ALA A 192 -2.19 0.83 -6.54
C ALA A 192 -1.51 1.56 -5.36
N THR A 193 -2.25 2.44 -4.68
CA THR A 193 -1.72 3.25 -3.59
C THR A 193 -1.51 2.44 -2.30
N ASN A 194 -2.55 1.74 -1.85
CA ASN A 194 -2.57 1.15 -0.51
C ASN A 194 -1.71 -0.10 -0.44
N HIS A 195 -1.56 -0.83 -1.56
CA HIS A 195 -0.84 -2.09 -1.60
C HIS A 195 0.39 -2.05 -2.52
N LEU A 196 0.23 -1.87 -3.83
CA LEU A 196 1.33 -2.06 -4.79
C LEU A 196 2.48 -1.07 -4.57
N GLY A 197 2.15 0.21 -4.35
CA GLY A 197 3.14 1.24 -4.04
C GLY A 197 3.90 0.96 -2.75
N HIS A 198 3.19 0.58 -1.67
CA HIS A 198 3.83 0.22 -0.39
C HIS A 198 4.66 -1.06 -0.49
N PHE A 199 4.19 -2.05 -1.24
CA PHE A 199 4.90 -3.29 -1.48
C PHE A 199 6.24 -3.01 -2.18
N LEU A 200 6.22 -2.24 -3.28
CA LEU A 200 7.43 -1.86 -4.00
C LEU A 200 8.37 -1.04 -3.11
N LEU A 201 7.85 -0.02 -2.42
CA LEU A 201 8.63 0.83 -1.52
C LEU A 201 9.33 -0.01 -0.44
N SER A 202 8.57 -0.87 0.22
CA SER A 202 9.08 -1.77 1.27
C SER A 202 10.14 -2.70 0.72
N ARG A 203 9.92 -3.27 -0.47
CA ARG A 203 10.88 -4.19 -1.09
C ARG A 203 12.19 -3.51 -1.42
N LEU A 204 12.15 -2.30 -1.98
CA LEU A 204 13.33 -1.55 -2.37
C LEU A 204 14.12 -1.05 -1.16
N LEU A 205 13.44 -0.59 -0.11
CA LEU A 205 14.05 -0.07 1.12
C LEU A 205 14.45 -1.13 2.14
N LEU A 206 14.11 -2.40 1.90
CA LEU A 206 14.43 -3.49 2.82
C LEU A 206 15.95 -3.65 3.01
N ASP A 207 16.73 -3.47 1.95
CA ASP A 207 18.18 -3.58 2.04
C ASP A 207 18.81 -2.37 2.73
N ASP A 208 18.22 -1.18 2.58
CA ASP A 208 18.60 0.02 3.34
C ASP A 208 18.34 -0.18 4.85
N LEU A 209 17.19 -0.77 5.21
CA LEU A 209 16.85 -1.10 6.60
C LEU A 209 17.80 -2.15 7.20
N LYS A 210 18.22 -3.16 6.42
CA LYS A 210 19.19 -4.17 6.88
C LYS A 210 20.56 -3.57 7.19
N LYS A 211 20.98 -2.57 6.40
CA LYS A 211 22.27 -1.88 6.56
C LYS A 211 22.31 -0.96 7.77
N SER A 212 21.16 -0.52 8.27
CA SER A 212 21.12 0.32 9.47
C SER A 212 21.75 -0.40 10.66
N ASP A 213 22.53 0.35 11.43
CA ASP A 213 23.12 0.00 12.70
C ASP A 213 22.25 0.44 13.90
N TYR A 214 21.07 1.02 13.67
CA TYR A 214 20.21 1.52 14.73
C TYR A 214 19.66 0.37 15.59
N PRO A 215 19.58 0.49 16.93
CA PRO A 215 19.21 -0.63 17.80
C PRO A 215 17.77 -1.13 17.61
N SER A 216 16.88 -0.32 17.03
CA SER A 216 15.44 -0.61 16.93
C SER A 216 14.92 -0.42 15.51
N LYS A 217 15.43 -1.22 14.58
CA LYS A 217 14.97 -1.23 13.17
C LYS A 217 13.58 -1.84 13.03
N ARG A 218 12.66 -1.16 12.36
CA ARG A 218 11.28 -1.64 12.18
C ARG A 218 10.70 -1.26 10.82
N LEU A 219 9.92 -2.18 10.25
CA LEU A 219 9.00 -1.89 9.15
C LEU A 219 7.59 -2.09 9.71
N ILE A 220 6.78 -1.04 9.65
CA ILE A 220 5.44 -0.98 10.25
C ILE A 220 4.43 -0.75 9.13
N ILE A 221 3.43 -1.63 9.03
CA ILE A 221 2.31 -1.48 8.09
C ILE A 221 1.06 -1.17 8.90
N VAL A 222 0.44 -0.03 8.62
CA VAL A 222 -0.84 0.35 9.22
C VAL A 222 -1.94 -0.43 8.51
N GLY A 223 -2.67 -1.24 9.27
CA GLY A 223 -3.85 -1.97 8.80
C GLY A 223 -5.11 -1.52 9.54
N SER A 224 -6.25 -2.03 9.10
CA SER A 224 -7.52 -1.92 9.81
C SER A 224 -8.11 -3.30 10.08
N ILE A 225 -8.74 -3.47 11.23
CA ILE A 225 -9.54 -4.67 11.56
C ILE A 225 -10.95 -4.61 10.97
N THR A 226 -11.43 -3.44 10.56
CA THR A 226 -12.76 -3.30 9.97
C THR A 226 -12.76 -3.82 8.54
N VAL A 227 -13.16 -5.09 8.38
CA VAL A 227 -13.74 -5.58 7.14
C VAL A 227 -15.12 -4.92 7.03
N PRO A 228 -15.41 -4.09 6.01
CA PRO A 228 -16.77 -3.64 5.79
C PRO A 228 -17.61 -4.91 5.61
N ASN A 229 -18.74 -5.00 6.33
CA ASN A 229 -19.76 -5.98 6.03
C ASN A 229 -20.23 -5.71 4.58
N LEU A 230 -19.53 -6.29 3.61
CA LEU A 230 -19.94 -6.29 2.22
C LEU A 230 -21.13 -7.23 2.17
N LYS A 231 -22.31 -6.69 2.48
CA LYS A 231 -23.56 -7.32 2.07
C LYS A 231 -23.53 -7.29 0.56
N PHE A 232 -23.05 -8.38 -0.04
CA PHE A 232 -23.42 -8.75 -1.40
C PHE A 232 -24.94 -8.85 -1.41
N ARG A 233 -25.61 -7.73 -1.73
CA ARG A 233 -26.99 -7.79 -2.20
C ARG A 233 -26.91 -8.45 -3.57
N GLY A 234 -27.41 -9.68 -3.62
CA GLY A 234 -27.34 -10.56 -4.77
C GLY A 234 -27.85 -9.91 -6.05
N LEU A 235 -27.22 -10.35 -7.14
CA LEU A 235 -27.79 -10.38 -8.48
C LEU A 235 -29.11 -11.18 -8.47
#